data_AF-A0A246SIZ8-F1
#
_entry.id   AF-A0A246SIZ8-F1
#
_cell.length_a   1.000
_cell.length_b   1.000
_cell.length_c   1.000
_cell.angle_alpha   90.00
_cell.angle_beta   90.00
_cell.angle_gamma   90.00
#
_symmetry.space_group_name_H-M   'P 1'
#
loop_
_entity.id
_entity.type
_entity.pdbx_description
1 polymer ?
#
loop_
_entity_poly.entity_id
_entity_poly.type
_entity_poly.pdbx_seq_one_letter_code
_entity_poly.pdbx_strand_id
1 'polypeptide(L)' 'MSLLVNASFSSQDFDVLCSALDAWCAERHIDIVSVEAQSAASTALDLYQVGCDSREKLLHALRDHRAA' A
#
# COMPACT_ATOMS: atom_id res chain seq x y z
N MET A 1 18.46 -6.92 -4.73
CA MET A 1 18.15 -7.15 -6.17
C MET A 1 16.67 -6.91 -6.32
N SER A 2 16.26 -5.66 -6.50
CA SER A 2 14.85 -5.33 -6.72
C SER A 2 14.50 -5.69 -8.14
N LEU A 3 13.77 -6.79 -8.30
CA LEU A 3 13.03 -7.08 -9.51
C LEU A 3 11.88 -6.06 -9.55
N LEU A 4 12.15 -4.86 -10.07
CA LEU A 4 11.09 -4.03 -10.62
C LEU A 4 10.63 -4.74 -11.89
N VAL A 5 9.90 -5.85 -11.69
CA VAL A 5 9.09 -6.45 -12.73
C VAL A 5 8.19 -5.32 -13.17
N ASN A 6 8.26 -5.02 -14.45
CA ASN A 6 7.47 -4.01 -15.15
C ASN A 6 5.99 -4.42 -15.13
N ALA A 7 5.40 -4.52 -13.93
CA ALA A 7 3.98 -4.62 -13.71
C ALA A 7 3.42 -3.26 -14.13
N SER A 8 2.88 -3.23 -15.34
CA SER A 8 2.14 -2.08 -15.82
C SER A 8 0.93 -1.92 -14.90
N PHE A 9 1.03 -1.05 -13.89
CA PHE A 9 -0.11 -0.72 -13.04
C PHE A 9 -1.21 -0.18 -13.94
N SER A 10 -2.35 -0.86 -13.96
CA SER A 10 -3.56 -0.30 -14.55
C SER A 10 -4.09 0.82 -13.66
N SER A 11 -4.96 1.66 -14.21
CA SER A 11 -5.66 2.67 -13.39
C SER A 11 -6.47 2.03 -12.25
N GLN A 12 -6.93 0.79 -12.43
CA GLN A 12 -7.65 0.05 -11.39
C GLN A 12 -6.71 -0.39 -10.25
N ASP A 13 -5.49 -0.80 -10.58
CA ASP A 13 -4.50 -1.21 -9.58
C ASP A 13 -4.07 -0.03 -8.71
N PHE A 14 -3.93 1.14 -9.34
CA PHE A 14 -3.67 2.39 -8.64
C PHE A 14 -4.83 2.78 -7.70
N ASP A 15 -6.08 2.65 -8.15
CA ASP A 15 -7.25 2.91 -7.31
C ASP A 15 -7.31 1.99 -6.09
N VAL A 16 -6.99 0.69 -6.28
CA VAL A 16 -6.91 -0.28 -5.17
C VAL A 16 -5.84 0.12 -4.15
N LEU A 17 -4.65 0.52 -4.61
CA LEU A 17 -3.55 0.97 -3.75
C LEU A 17 -3.92 2.23 -2.96
N CYS A 18 -4.44 3.26 -3.65
CA CYS A 18 -4.87 4.50 -3.00
C CYS A 18 -5.98 4.25 -1.98
N SER A 19 -6.98 3.45 -2.35
CA SER A 19 -8.13 3.15 -1.48
C SER A 19 -7.73 2.37 -0.22
N ALA A 20 -6.71 1.51 -0.31
CA ALA A 20 -6.14 0.81 0.84
C ALA A 20 -5.33 1.76 1.73
N LEU A 21 -4.49 2.61 1.13
CA LEU A 21 -3.66 3.57 1.85
C LEU A 21 -4.50 4.64 2.56
N ASP A 22 -5.52 5.18 1.90
CA ASP A 22 -6.46 6.14 2.49
C ASP A 22 -7.20 5.55 3.70
N ALA A 23 -7.63 4.29 3.60
CA ALA A 23 -8.25 3.59 4.73
C ALA A 23 -7.27 3.41 5.89
N TRP A 24 -6.03 3.02 5.60
CA TRP A 24 -4.98 2.86 6.61
C TRP A 24 -4.62 4.18 7.30
N CYS A 25 -4.53 5.27 6.55
CA CYS A 25 -4.31 6.63 7.05
C CYS A 25 -5.48 7.09 7.94
N ALA A 26 -6.71 6.89 7.48
CA ALA A 26 -7.92 7.24 8.24
C ALA A 26 -8.02 6.50 9.58
N GLU A 27 -7.68 5.20 9.60
CA GLU A 27 -7.67 4.39 10.84
C GLU A 27 -6.67 4.87 11.88
N ARG A 28 -5.56 5.46 11.43
CA ARG A 28 -4.44 5.87 12.29
C ARG A 28 -4.40 7.36 12.56
N HIS A 29 -5.33 8.13 11.99
CA HIS A 29 -5.30 9.60 11.99
C HIS A 29 -3.98 10.17 11.46
N ILE A 30 -3.43 9.53 10.43
CA ILE A 30 -2.18 9.93 9.78
C ILE A 30 -2.52 10.72 8.52
N ASP A 31 -1.81 11.83 8.30
CA ASP A 31 -1.91 12.58 7.06
C ASP A 31 -1.26 11.80 5.90
N ILE A 32 -1.92 11.74 4.74
CA ILE A 32 -1.43 11.05 3.54
C ILE A 32 -0.09 11.61 3.04
N VAL A 33 0.24 12.86 3.37
CA VAL A 33 1.53 13.47 3.00
C VAL A 33 2.67 13.16 3.98
N SER A 34 2.36 12.50 5.11
CA SER A 34 3.34 12.18 6.15
C SER A 34 4.40 11.16 5.69
N VAL A 35 5.53 11.13 6.38
CA VAL A 35 6.60 10.15 6.12
C VAL A 35 6.11 8.73 6.42
N GLU A 36 5.26 8.58 7.43
CA GLU A 36 4.61 7.34 7.81
C GLU A 36 3.72 6.82 6.67
N ALA A 37 2.92 7.70 6.05
CA ALA A 37 2.11 7.34 4.89
C ALA A 37 2.96 7.00 3.66
N GLN A 38 4.09 7.68 3.44
CA GLN A 38 5.03 7.35 2.36
C GLN A 38 5.69 5.98 2.57
N SER A 39 6.02 5.63 3.81
CA SER A 39 6.54 4.31 4.18
C SER A 39 5.48 3.22 3.98
N ALA A 40 4.24 3.47 4.41
CA ALA A 40 3.12 2.59 4.17
C ALA A 40 2.83 2.41 2.67
N ALA A 41 2.92 3.48 1.86
CA ALA A 41 2.75 3.42 0.41
C ALA A 41 3.82 2.53 -0.25
N SER A 42 5.07 2.66 0.18
CA SER A 42 6.18 1.82 -0.30
C SER A 42 5.92 0.34 0.03
N THR A 43 5.49 0.08 1.26
CA THR A 43 5.10 -1.27 1.71
C THR A 43 3.92 -1.82 0.89
N ALA A 44 2.91 -1.00 0.60
CA ALA A 44 1.76 -1.39 -0.20
C ALA A 44 2.16 -1.81 -1.61
N LEU A 45 3.12 -1.10 -2.23
CA LEU A 45 3.68 -1.46 -3.53
C LEU A 45 4.42 -2.80 -3.48
N ASP A 46 5.27 -3.02 -2.47
CA ASP A 46 5.98 -4.28 -2.27
C ASP A 46 5.00 -5.45 -2.07
N LEU A 47 3.95 -5.24 -1.27
CA LEU A 47 2.88 -6.21 -1.02
C LEU A 47 2.08 -6.55 -2.28
N TYR A 48 1.77 -5.53 -3.10
CA TYR A 48 1.06 -5.72 -4.36
C TYR A 48 1.87 -6.58 -5.34
N GLN A 49 3.19 -6.34 -5.42
CA GLN A 49 4.10 -7.13 -6.27
C GLN A 49 4.18 -8.60 -5.87
N VAL A 50 3.92 -8.95 -4.60
CA VAL A 50 3.90 -10.35 -4.13
C VAL A 50 2.50 -10.98 -4.14
N GLY A 51 1.51 -10.29 -4.73
CA GLY A 51 0.16 -10.84 -4.96
C GLY A 51 -0.93 -10.36 -3.98
N CYS A 52 -0.66 -9.31 -3.18
CA CYS A 52 -1.71 -8.61 -2.44
C CYS A 52 -2.43 -7.62 -3.36
N ASP A 53 -3.30 -8.14 -4.21
CA ASP A 53 -3.95 -7.43 -5.33
C ASP A 53 -5.32 -6.81 -5.00
N SER A 54 -5.79 -6.96 -3.76
CA SER A 54 -7.09 -6.42 -3.31
C SER A 54 -6.92 -5.40 -2.19
N ARG A 55 -7.84 -4.45 -2.12
CA ARG A 55 -7.87 -3.41 -1.09
C ARG A 55 -7.82 -3.99 0.30
N GLU A 56 -8.62 -5.02 0.55
CA GLU A 56 -8.76 -5.68 1.85
C GLU A 56 -7.49 -6.42 2.24
N LYS A 57 -6.87 -7.13 1.29
CA LYS A 57 -5.58 -7.82 1.51
C LYS A 57 -4.48 -6.82 1.84
N LEU A 58 -4.39 -5.74 1.07
CA LEU A 58 -3.42 -4.66 1.31
C LEU A 58 -3.64 -4.00 2.65
N LEU A 59 -4.87 -3.62 2.97
CA LEU A 59 -5.20 -2.97 4.24
C LEU A 59 -4.90 -3.89 5.43
N HIS A 60 -5.23 -5.18 5.33
CA HIS A 60 -4.91 -6.16 6.35
C HIS A 60 -3.38 -6.28 6.55
N ALA A 61 -2.64 -6.46 5.45
CA ALA A 61 -1.19 -6.56 5.50
C ALA A 61 -0.51 -5.27 6.00
N LEU A 62 -1.01 -4.09 5.63
CA LEU A 62 -0.52 -2.80 6.13
C LEU A 62 -0.82 -2.58 7.61
N ARG A 63 -1.88 -3.19 8.16
CA ARG A 63 -2.16 -3.15 9.59
C ARG A 63 -1.16 -3.99 10.38
N ASP A 64 -0.80 -5.15 9.84
CA ASP A 64 0.17 -6.08 10.41
C ASP A 64 1.60 -5.60 10.24
N HIS A 65 1.86 -4.81 9.19
CA HIS A 65 3.10 -4.06 8.99
C HIS A 65 3.15 -2.85 9.94
N ARG A 66 3.20 -3.13 11.24
CA ARG A 66 3.55 -2.14 12.25
C ARG A 66 4.99 -1.73 11.95
N ALA A 67 5.15 -0.50 11.46
CA ALA A 67 6.44 0.14 11.31
C ALA A 67 7.29 -0.16 12.56
N ALA A 68 8.40 -0.85 12.35
CA ALA A 68 9.39 -1.13 13.39
C ALA A 68 10.06 0.17 13.83
#